data_AF-A0A7S2UVG2-F1
#
_entry.id   AF-A0A7S2UVG2-F1
#
_cell.length_a   1.000
_cell.length_b   1.000
_cell.length_c   1.000
_cell.angle_alpha   90.00
_cell.angle_beta   90.00
_cell.angle_gamma   90.00
#
_symmetry.space_group_name_H-M   'P 1'
#
loop_
_entity.id
_entity.type
_entity.pdbx_description
1 polymer ?
#
loop_
_entity_poly.entity_id
_entity_poly.type
_entity_poly.pdbx_seq_one_letter_code
_entity_poly.pdbx_strand_id
1 'polypeptide(L)'
;KKMRYLVYFVHRHFEFRIPEFESLLKLHGVDPSTCFNRQAALNTDCPFLLAELESDEIASKICQRAILIKNMIEVWGQGQTVEEASQRVREHWEQGRVVEEVFAESSSWSVQVDG
;
A
#
# COMPACT_ATOMS: atom_id res chain seq x y z
N LYS A 1 9.49 -12.34 -2.51
CA LYS A 1 8.02 -12.36 -2.81
C LYS A 1 7.52 -10.97 -2.48
N LYS A 2 7.14 -10.21 -3.50
CA LYS A 2 6.67 -8.83 -3.38
C LYS A 2 5.41 -8.76 -2.51
N MET A 3 5.26 -7.65 -1.80
CA MET A 3 4.12 -7.31 -0.97
C MET A 3 3.35 -6.19 -1.65
N ARG A 4 2.03 -6.22 -1.51
CA ARG A 4 1.13 -5.25 -2.16
C ARG A 4 0.79 -4.17 -1.15
N TYR A 5 0.92 -2.92 -1.56
CA TYR A 5 0.58 -1.75 -0.77
C TYR A 5 -0.45 -0.90 -1.50
N LEU A 6 -1.44 -0.44 -0.74
CA LEU A 6 -2.33 0.64 -1.14
C LEU A 6 -1.69 1.95 -0.72
N VAL A 7 -1.17 2.70 -1.70
CA VAL A 7 -0.65 4.05 -1.51
C VAL A 7 -1.83 5.00 -1.47
N TYR A 8 -2.06 5.64 -0.32
CA TYR A 8 -3.13 6.61 -0.14
C TYR A 8 -2.57 8.03 -0.23
N PHE A 9 -2.96 8.77 -1.26
CA PHE A 9 -2.51 10.14 -1.48
C PHE A 9 -3.41 11.18 -0.81
N VAL A 10 -2.83 12.34 -0.48
CA VAL A 10 -3.59 13.54 -0.15
C VAL A 10 -4.42 14.00 -1.34
N HIS A 11 -5.61 14.54 -1.08
CA HIS A 11 -6.50 15.07 -2.11
C HIS A 11 -6.09 16.49 -2.55
N ARG A 12 -4.81 16.66 -2.91
CA ARG A 12 -4.20 17.92 -3.39
C ARG A 12 -3.07 17.59 -4.37
N HIS A 13 -2.70 18.57 -5.20
CA HIS A 13 -1.51 18.50 -6.07
C HIS A 13 -1.43 17.21 -6.91
N PHE A 14 -2.53 16.86 -7.57
CA PHE A 14 -2.72 15.58 -8.27
C PHE A 14 -1.62 15.28 -9.30
N GLU A 15 -1.18 16.30 -10.03
CA GLU A 15 -0.12 16.21 -11.03
C GLU A 15 1.25 15.81 -10.45
N PHE A 16 1.46 16.01 -9.15
CA PHE A 16 2.73 15.74 -8.46
C PHE A 16 2.78 14.39 -7.75
N ARG A 17 1.65 13.69 -7.58
CA ARG A 17 1.59 12.39 -6.88
C ARG A 17 2.54 11.37 -7.49
N ILE A 18 2.46 11.20 -8.80
CA ILE A 18 3.25 10.19 -9.52
C ILE A 18 4.71 10.60 -9.61
N PRO A 19 5.07 11.84 -10.01
CA PRO A 19 6.46 12.28 -9.96
C PRO A 19 7.11 12.17 -8.58
N GLU A 20 6.40 12.50 -7.50
CA GLU A 20 6.91 12.33 -6.12
C GLU A 20 7.16 10.85 -5.83
N PHE A 21 6.16 10.00 -6.06
CA PHE A 21 6.29 8.58 -5.76
C PHE A 21 7.39 7.91 -6.58
N GLU A 22 7.50 8.19 -7.88
CA GLU A 22 8.59 7.72 -8.74
C GLU A 22 9.96 8.18 -8.22
N SER A 23 10.06 9.41 -7.71
CA SER A 23 11.31 9.94 -7.15
C SER A 23 11.70 9.25 -5.86
N LEU A 24 10.74 8.99 -4.97
CA LEU A 24 10.96 8.26 -3.72
C LEU A 24 11.36 6.81 -3.97
N LEU A 25 10.72 6.14 -4.94
CA LEU A 25 11.10 4.77 -5.34
C LEU A 25 12.55 4.72 -5.83
N LYS A 26 12.92 5.62 -6.75
CA LYS A 26 14.29 5.71 -7.28
C LYS A 26 15.32 6.00 -6.20
N LEU A 27 14.99 6.89 -5.25
CA LEU A 27 15.84 7.19 -4.09
C LEU A 27 16.16 5.95 -3.25
N HIS A 28 15.24 4.99 -3.22
CA HIS A 28 15.38 3.74 -2.49
C HIS A 28 15.82 2.55 -3.37
N GLY A 29 16.27 2.82 -4.61
CA GLY A 29 16.75 1.80 -5.53
C GLY A 29 15.66 0.91 -6.12
N VAL A 30 14.40 1.35 -6.05
CA VAL A 30 13.25 0.63 -6.62
C VAL A 30 12.95 1.19 -8.01
N ASP A 31 12.85 0.31 -9.00
CA ASP A 31 12.42 0.69 -10.35
C ASP A 31 10.89 0.90 -10.39
N PRO A 32 10.41 2.13 -10.65
CA PRO A 32 8.98 2.42 -10.71
C PRO A 32 8.22 1.59 -11.74
N SER A 33 8.86 1.19 -12.84
CA SER A 33 8.22 0.40 -13.91
C SER A 33 7.78 -0.99 -13.45
N THR A 34 8.42 -1.50 -12.38
CA THR A 34 8.14 -2.82 -11.79
C THR A 34 7.29 -2.74 -10.52
N CYS A 35 6.97 -1.53 -10.07
CA CYS A 35 6.33 -1.27 -8.79
C CYS A 35 4.83 -1.02 -8.94
N PHE A 36 4.39 -0.28 -9.95
CA PHE A 36 2.97 0.03 -10.12
C PHE A 36 2.59 0.23 -11.59
N ASN A 37 1.29 0.14 -11.89
CA ASN A 37 0.78 0.45 -13.22
C ASN A 37 0.64 1.98 -13.37
N ARG A 38 1.54 2.59 -14.13
CA ARG A 38 1.55 4.04 -14.37
C ARG A 38 0.27 4.56 -15.03
N GLN A 39 -0.36 3.79 -15.91
CA GLN A 39 -1.61 4.20 -16.57
C GLN A 39 -2.77 4.25 -15.57
N ALA A 40 -2.85 3.27 -14.66
CA ALA A 40 -3.84 3.28 -13.57
C ALA A 40 -3.62 4.48 -12.63
N ALA A 41 -2.35 4.88 -12.45
CA ALA A 41 -1.95 5.99 -11.59
C ALA A 41 -2.30 7.38 -12.15
N LEU A 42 -2.68 7.49 -13.43
CA LEU A 42 -3.15 8.74 -14.05
C LEU A 42 -4.59 9.07 -13.68
N ASN A 43 -5.35 8.13 -13.11
CA ASN A 43 -6.69 8.40 -12.62
C ASN A 43 -6.61 9.26 -11.34
N THR A 44 -6.86 10.56 -11.47
CA THR A 44 -6.80 11.51 -10.35
C THR A 44 -8.03 11.47 -9.44
N ASP A 45 -9.14 10.91 -9.93
CA ASP A 45 -10.40 10.78 -9.17
C ASP A 45 -10.26 9.77 -8.03
N CYS A 46 -9.37 8.78 -8.21
CA CYS A 46 -9.01 7.83 -7.17
C CYS A 46 -7.79 8.34 -6.38
N PRO A 47 -7.87 8.51 -5.05
CA PRO A 47 -6.72 8.87 -4.24
C PRO A 47 -5.82 7.67 -3.92
N PHE A 48 -6.14 6.48 -4.43
CA PHE A 48 -5.44 5.24 -4.14
C PHE A 48 -4.67 4.72 -5.36
N LEU A 49 -3.49 4.18 -5.10
CA LEU A 49 -2.68 3.48 -6.08
C LEU A 49 -2.19 2.15 -5.49
N LEU A 50 -2.35 1.07 -6.23
CA LEU A 50 -1.77 -0.22 -5.86
C LEU A 50 -0.30 -0.27 -6.32
N ALA A 51 0.59 -0.59 -5.39
CA ALA A 51 2.01 -0.74 -5.63
C ALA A 51 2.54 -2.05 -5.07
N GLU A 52 3.58 -2.60 -5.68
CA GLU A 52 4.29 -3.79 -5.22
C GLU A 52 5.71 -3.42 -4.80
N LEU A 53 6.08 -3.78 -3.57
CA LEU A 53 7.41 -3.52 -3.01
C LEU A 53 8.02 -4.82 -2.47
N GLU A 54 9.34 -4.81 -2.29
CA GLU A 54 10.08 -5.98 -1.80
C GLU A 54 9.96 -6.18 -0.28
N SER A 55 9.64 -5.12 0.49
CA SER A 55 9.62 -5.17 1.96
C SER A 55 8.92 -3.97 2.62
N ASP A 56 8.52 -4.14 3.88
CA ASP A 56 7.95 -3.09 4.74
C ASP A 56 8.95 -1.97 5.04
N GLU A 57 10.25 -2.28 5.12
CA GLU A 57 11.28 -1.28 5.37
C GLU A 57 11.36 -0.25 4.24
N ILE A 58 11.15 -0.67 2.99
CA ILE A 58 11.11 0.23 1.84
C ILE A 58 9.84 1.10 1.91
N ALA A 59 8.67 0.49 2.16
CA ALA A 59 7.41 1.23 2.30
C ALA A 59 7.51 2.30 3.40
N SER A 60 8.05 1.93 4.56
CA SER A 60 8.27 2.83 5.69
C SER A 60 9.21 3.99 5.32
N LYS A 61 10.33 3.72 4.66
CA LYS A 61 11.28 4.76 4.22
C LYS A 61 10.68 5.72 3.18
N ILE A 62 9.84 5.22 2.28
CA ILE A 62 9.10 6.05 1.32
C ILE A 62 8.14 6.98 2.08
N CYS A 63 7.31 6.44 2.98
CA CYS A 63 6.38 7.22 3.80
C CYS A 63 7.08 8.31 4.61
N GLN A 64 8.24 8.03 5.22
CA GLN A 64 8.98 8.99 6.03
C GLN A 64 9.44 10.25 5.27
N ARG A 65 9.51 10.18 3.94
CA ARG A 65 9.97 11.28 3.07
C ARG A 65 8.89 11.84 2.17
N ALA A 66 7.70 11.24 2.18
CA ALA A 66 6.61 11.64 1.33
C ALA A 66 5.87 12.86 1.89
N ILE A 67 5.45 13.75 0.98
CA ILE A 67 4.63 14.91 1.29
C ILE A 67 3.18 14.66 0.84
N LEU A 68 2.99 14.00 -0.31
CA LEU A 68 1.65 13.74 -0.85
C LEU A 68 1.12 12.35 -0.50
N ILE A 69 1.93 11.44 0.05
CA ILE A 69 1.47 10.15 0.54
C ILE A 69 1.05 10.30 2.00
N LYS A 70 -0.22 10.02 2.30
CA LYS A 70 -0.74 9.97 3.67
C LYS A 70 -0.29 8.72 4.38
N ASN A 71 -0.56 7.57 3.76
CA ASN A 71 -0.32 6.24 4.31
C ASN A 71 0.05 5.27 3.18
N MET A 72 0.81 4.22 3.53
CA MET A 72 0.96 3.02 2.73
C MET A 72 0.46 1.84 3.55
N ILE A 73 -0.55 1.14 3.02
CA ILE A 73 -1.29 0.11 3.77
C ILE A 73 -1.05 -1.22 3.07
N GLU A 74 -0.57 -2.23 3.77
CA GLU A 74 -0.43 -3.57 3.19
C GLU A 74 -1.81 -4.15 2.82
N VAL A 75 -1.92 -4.72 1.62
CA VAL A 75 -3.15 -5.32 1.11
C VAL A 75 -3.14 -6.83 1.34
N TRP A 76 -3.86 -7.27 2.38
CA TRP A 76 -4.03 -8.69 2.68
C TRP A 76 -5.07 -9.38 1.78
N GLY A 77 -6.09 -8.66 1.30
CA GLY A 77 -7.10 -9.21 0.40
C GLY A 77 -7.87 -8.13 -0.38
N GLN A 78 -8.36 -8.49 -1.56
CA GLN A 78 -9.22 -7.65 -2.40
C GLN A 78 -10.24 -8.53 -3.13
N GLY A 79 -11.43 -8.03 -3.41
CA GLY A 79 -12.47 -8.76 -4.14
C GLY A 79 -13.57 -7.82 -4.62
N GLN A 80 -14.40 -8.28 -5.56
CA GLN A 80 -15.55 -7.51 -6.05
C GLN A 80 -16.76 -7.61 -5.10
N THR A 81 -16.77 -8.61 -4.22
CA THR A 81 -17.74 -8.73 -3.13
C THR A 81 -17.03 -8.83 -1.79
N VAL A 82 -17.78 -8.57 -0.71
CA VAL A 82 -17.27 -8.68 0.66
C VAL A 82 -16.82 -10.10 0.96
N GLU A 83 -17.53 -11.10 0.45
CA GLU A 83 -17.22 -12.52 0.62
C GLU A 83 -15.91 -12.88 -0.05
N GLU A 84 -15.69 -12.43 -1.29
CA GLU A 84 -14.43 -12.65 -2.01
C GLU A 84 -13.26 -11.99 -1.27
N ALA A 85 -13.40 -10.73 -0.87
CA ALA A 85 -12.35 -10.02 -0.12
C ALA A 85 -12.04 -10.73 1.21
N SER A 86 -13.08 -11.15 1.96
CA SER A 86 -12.94 -11.88 3.21
C SER A 86 -12.23 -13.22 3.04
N GLN A 87 -12.53 -13.96 1.96
CA GLN A 87 -11.84 -15.20 1.64
C GLN A 87 -10.35 -14.95 1.36
N ARG A 88 -10.02 -13.94 0.55
CA ARG A 88 -8.62 -13.61 0.24
C ARG A 88 -7.82 -13.21 1.49
N VAL A 89 -8.44 -12.47 2.42
CA VAL A 89 -7.81 -12.13 3.71
C VAL A 89 -7.53 -13.41 4.53
N ARG A 90 -8.46 -14.36 4.59
CA ARG A 90 -8.22 -15.65 5.28
C ARG A 90 -7.08 -16.45 4.64
N GLU A 91 -7.05 -16.55 3.32
CA GLU A 91 -5.97 -17.24 2.60
C GLU A 91 -4.61 -16.58 2.84
N HIS A 92 -4.57 -15.25 2.95
CA HIS A 92 -3.35 -14.52 3.32
C HIS A 92 -2.93 -14.81 4.76
N TRP A 93 -3.90 -14.85 5.69
CA TRP A 93 -3.67 -15.15 7.10
C TRP A 93 -3.03 -16.53 7.31
N GLU A 94 -3.54 -17.56 6.63
CA GLU A 94 -3.02 -18.93 6.71
C GLU A 94 -1.59 -19.07 6.16
N GLN A 95 -1.12 -18.12 5.34
CA GLN A 95 0.27 -18.08 4.84
C GLN A 95 1.27 -17.54 5.89
N GLY A 96 0.81 -17.09 7.06
CA GLY A 96 1.61 -16.98 8.30
C GLY A 96 2.68 -15.89 8.34
N ARG A 97 2.55 -14.81 7.55
CA ARG A 97 3.68 -13.88 7.32
C ARG A 97 3.77 -12.66 8.25
N VAL A 98 2.65 -12.12 8.73
CA VAL A 98 2.61 -10.78 9.36
C VAL A 98 1.81 -10.75 10.68
N VAL A 99 1.17 -11.86 11.03
CA VAL A 99 0.08 -11.85 12.02
C VAL A 99 0.56 -11.78 13.47
N GLU A 100 1.55 -12.57 13.83
CA GLU A 100 1.97 -12.69 15.24
C GLU A 100 2.66 -11.41 15.75
N GLU A 101 3.39 -10.71 14.89
CA GLU A 101 4.05 -9.44 15.26
C GLU A 101 3.05 -8.28 15.34
N VAL A 102 2.09 -8.20 14.40
CA VAL A 102 1.11 -7.11 14.36
C VAL A 102 0.03 -7.26 15.44
N PHE A 103 -0.42 -8.50 15.70
CA PHE A 103 -1.47 -8.82 16.69
C PHE A 103 -0.92 -9.50 17.94
N ALA A 104 0.34 -9.25 18.32
CA ALA A 104 0.91 -9.73 19.56
C ALA A 104 0.02 -9.35 20.77
N GLU A 105 0.06 -10.14 21.85
CA GLU A 105 -0.71 -9.85 23.08
C GLU A 105 -0.40 -8.46 23.68
N SER A 106 0.81 -7.95 23.41
CA SER A 106 1.24 -6.61 23.84
C SER A 106 0.70 -5.47 22.98
N SER A 107 0.05 -5.75 21.86
CA SER A 107 -0.39 -4.75 20.88
C SER A 107 -1.85 -4.37 21.08
N SER A 108 -2.13 -3.07 21.09
CA SER A 108 -3.49 -2.55 20.98
C SER A 108 -3.82 -2.30 19.50
N TRP A 109 -4.96 -2.79 19.03
CA TRP A 109 -5.42 -2.59 17.66
C TRP A 109 -6.86 -2.08 17.61
N SER A 110 -7.22 -1.44 16.49
CA SER A 110 -8.58 -1.05 16.17
C SER A 110 -8.86 -1.31 14.69
N VAL A 111 -10.13 -1.45 14.34
CA VAL A 111 -10.57 -1.57 12.94
C VAL A 111 -11.11 -0.21 12.51
N GLN A 112 -10.65 0.26 11.35
CA GLN A 112 -11.19 1.45 10.70
C GLN A 112 -11.91 1.02 9.43
N VAL A 113 -13.11 1.56 9.22
CA VAL A 113 -13.93 1.31 8.03
C VAL A 113 -14.15 2.64 7.34
N ASP A 114 -13.58 2.79 6.15
CA ASP A 114 -13.79 3.93 5.27
C ASP A 114 -14.88 3.59 4.25
N GLY A 115 -15.84 4.50 4.04
CA GLY A 115 -16.99 4.34 3.12
C GLY A 115 -17.45 5.65 2.54
#